data_AF-A0A951B227-F1
#
_entry.id   AF-A0A951B227-F1
#
_cell.length_a   1.000
_cell.length_b   1.000
_cell.length_c   1.000
_cell.angle_alpha   90.00
_cell.angle_beta   90.00
_cell.angle_gamma   90.00
#
_symmetry.space_group_name_H-M   'P 1'
#
loop_
_entity.id
_entity.type
_entity.pdbx_description
1 polymer ?
#
loop_
_entity_poly.entity_id
_entity_poly.type
_entity_poly.pdbx_seq_one_letter_code
_entity_poly.pdbx_strand_id
1 'polypeptide(L)'
;MEVGRKPEELSKEQREQLHRAHQTLRNASHALEALTVVAPVRGRWAPTPAPVEALEAAQNALHLACQEFWRIHQELLCCDPPVSAYGAGQGGQ
;
A
#
# COMPACT_ATOMS: atom_id res chain seq x y z
N MET A 1 -8.08 -22.81 -13.18
CA MET A 1 -7.76 -21.38 -13.28
C MET A 1 -9.07 -20.64 -13.17
N GLU A 2 -9.37 -20.06 -12.01
CA GLU A 2 -10.54 -19.19 -11.89
C GLU A 2 -10.27 -17.96 -12.75
N VAL A 3 -11.15 -17.70 -13.72
CA VAL A 3 -11.05 -16.51 -14.56
C VAL A 3 -11.44 -15.33 -13.70
N GLY A 4 -10.48 -14.44 -13.41
CA GLY A 4 -10.75 -13.22 -12.65
C GLY A 4 -11.83 -12.38 -13.32
N ARG A 5 -12.75 -11.84 -12.53
CA ARG A 5 -13.80 -10.95 -13.04
C ARG A 5 -13.19 -9.69 -13.60
N LYS A 6 -13.67 -9.27 -14.77
CA LYS A 6 -13.29 -7.99 -15.37
C LYS A 6 -13.92 -6.84 -14.58
N PRO A 7 -13.27 -5.66 -14.50
CA PRO A 7 -13.84 -4.48 -13.84
C PRO A 7 -15.21 -4.03 -14.38
N GLU A 8 -15.52 -4.36 -15.65
CA GLU A 8 -16.81 -4.10 -16.30
C GLU A 8 -17.96 -4.97 -15.76
N GLU A 9 -17.65 -6.08 -15.09
CA GLU A 9 -18.63 -7.02 -14.52
C GLU A 9 -19.00 -6.67 -13.07
N LEU A 10 -18.32 -5.71 -12.47
CA LEU A 10 -18.54 -5.29 -11.09
C LEU A 10 -19.78 -4.40 -10.94
N SER A 11 -20.46 -4.51 -9.79
CA SER A 11 -21.49 -3.56 -9.41
C SER A 11 -20.90 -2.17 -9.16
N LYS A 12 -21.75 -1.14 -9.12
CA LYS A 12 -21.32 0.22 -8.76
C LYS A 12 -20.64 0.25 -7.38
N GLU A 13 -21.23 -0.43 -6.40
CA GLU A 13 -20.70 -0.48 -5.03
C GLU A 13 -19.32 -1.17 -4.98
N GLN A 14 -19.12 -2.24 -5.74
CA GLN A 14 -17.84 -2.93 -5.84
C GLN A 14 -16.75 -2.05 -6.49
N ARG A 15 -17.12 -1.28 -7.51
CA ARG A 15 -16.19 -0.29 -8.11
C ARG A 15 -15.84 0.83 -7.14
N GLU A 16 -16.81 1.32 -6.38
CA GLU A 16 -16.57 2.32 -5.33
C GLU A 16 -15.67 1.77 -4.23
N GLN A 17 -15.83 0.49 -3.86
CA GLN A 17 -14.97 -0.19 -2.91
C GLN A 17 -13.53 -0.30 -3.41
N LEU A 18 -13.32 -0.72 -4.67
CA LEU A 18 -11.99 -0.72 -5.31
C LEU A 18 -11.37 0.69 -5.33
N HIS A 19 -12.15 1.69 -5.73
CA HIS A 19 -11.68 3.07 -5.79
C HIS A 19 -11.24 3.59 -4.42
N ARG A 20 -12.02 3.31 -3.36
CA ARG A 20 -11.65 3.64 -1.98
C ARG A 20 -10.37 2.94 -1.55
N ALA A 21 -10.20 1.67 -1.89
CA ALA A 21 -8.97 0.92 -1.57
C ALA A 21 -7.75 1.55 -2.25
N HIS A 22 -7.83 1.89 -3.54
CA HIS A 22 -6.78 2.60 -4.27
C HIS A 22 -6.45 3.94 -3.62
N GLN A 23 -7.48 4.73 -3.30
CA GLN A 23 -7.30 6.06 -2.74
C GLN A 23 -6.65 6.00 -1.35
N THR A 24 -7.07 5.05 -0.50
CA THR A 24 -6.48 4.83 0.83
C THR A 24 -5.02 4.43 0.71
N LEU A 25 -4.68 3.49 -0.18
CA LEU A 25 -3.29 3.07 -0.43
C LEU A 25 -2.41 4.24 -0.88
N ARG A 26 -2.91 5.04 -1.83
CA ARG A 26 -2.22 6.24 -2.31
C ARG A 26 -1.97 7.23 -1.17
N ASN A 27 -2.99 7.51 -0.36
CA ASN A 27 -2.88 8.44 0.76
C ASN A 27 -1.87 7.96 1.80
N ALA A 28 -1.89 6.67 2.16
CA ALA A 28 -0.94 6.09 3.11
C ALA A 28 0.50 6.15 2.58
N SER A 29 0.70 5.87 1.28
CA SER A 29 2.00 6.00 0.63
C SER A 29 2.52 7.44 0.67
N HIS A 30 1.68 8.41 0.34
CA HIS A 30 2.04 9.84 0.39
C HIS A 30 2.34 10.31 1.82
N ALA A 31 1.61 9.81 2.82
CA ALA A 31 1.86 10.14 4.21
C ALA A 31 3.24 9.65 4.68
N LEU A 32 3.62 8.42 4.31
CA LEU A 32 4.96 7.91 4.59
C LEU A 32 6.03 8.69 3.82
N GLU A 33 5.79 9.01 2.55
CA GLU A 33 6.69 9.81 1.73
C GLU A 33 6.93 11.19 2.36
N ALA A 34 5.88 11.86 2.84
CA ALA A 34 5.99 13.18 3.49
C ALA A 34 6.87 13.17 4.76
N LEU A 35 6.98 12.01 5.43
CA LEU A 35 7.81 11.86 6.64
C LEU A 35 9.26 11.44 6.33
N THR A 36 9.49 10.83 5.17
CA THR A 36 10.77 10.22 4.79
C THR A 36 11.54 11.01 3.73
N VAL A 37 10.83 11.71 2.84
CA VAL A 37 11.42 12.55 1.80
C VAL A 37 11.72 13.91 2.38
N VAL A 38 12.97 14.05 2.79
CA VAL A 38 13.50 15.27 3.38
C VAL A 38 14.51 15.88 2.41
N ALA A 39 14.02 16.62 1.41
CA ALA A 39 14.91 17.34 0.49
C ALA A 39 15.54 18.54 1.22
N PRO A 40 16.88 18.66 1.25
CA PRO A 40 17.53 19.81 1.87
C PRO A 40 17.25 21.07 1.04
N VAL A 41 16.53 22.03 1.63
CA VAL A 41 16.32 23.34 1.01
C VAL A 41 17.58 24.18 1.23
N ARG A 42 18.28 24.56 0.14
CA ARG A 42 19.48 25.41 0.20
C ARG A 42 19.17 26.70 0.99
N GLY A 43 19.97 26.96 2.03
CA GLY A 43 19.84 28.15 2.87
C GLY A 43 18.83 28.06 4.01
N ARG A 44 18.19 26.90 4.24
CA ARG A 44 17.43 26.62 5.48
C ARG A 44 18.17 25.62 6.37
N TRP A 45 17.89 25.68 7.68
CA TRP A 45 18.36 24.68 8.63
C TRP A 45 17.96 23.27 8.21
N ALA A 46 18.82 22.31 8.53
CA ALA A 46 18.58 20.90 8.25
C ALA A 46 17.20 20.51 8.82
N PRO A 47 16.28 20.01 7.98
CA PRO A 47 14.98 19.56 8.44
C PRO A 47 15.13 18.48 9.51
N THR A 48 14.42 18.68 10.63
CA THR A 48 14.37 17.71 11.73
C THR A 48 13.75 16.42 11.21
N PRO A 49 14.35 15.24 11.49
CA PRO A 49 13.75 13.97 11.13
C PRO A 49 12.37 13.83 11.79
N ALA A 50 11.46 13.12 11.11
CA ALA A 50 10.17 12.79 11.67
C ALA A 50 10.32 12.00 12.99
N PRO A 51 9.45 12.21 13.99
CA PRO A 51 9.41 11.38 15.19
C PRO A 51 9.25 9.90 14.84
N VAL A 52 9.89 9.02 15.60
CA VAL A 52 9.86 7.56 15.36
C VAL A 52 8.42 7.05 15.39
N GLU A 53 7.62 7.52 16.34
CA GLU A 53 6.22 7.12 16.48
C GLU A 53 5.38 7.51 15.26
N ALA A 54 5.68 8.64 14.62
CA ALA A 54 4.99 9.08 13.41
C ALA A 54 5.39 8.22 12.20
N LEU A 55 6.67 7.85 12.09
CA LEU A 55 7.17 6.95 11.05
C LEU A 55 6.58 5.54 11.20
N GLU A 56 6.53 5.01 12.42
CA GLU A 56 5.93 3.70 12.70
C GLU A 56 4.43 3.69 12.38
N ALA A 57 3.71 4.73 12.80
CA ALA A 57 2.29 4.88 12.49
C ALA A 57 2.02 4.92 10.98
N ALA A 58 2.83 5.68 10.22
CA ALA A 58 2.69 5.76 8.76
C ALA A 58 3.03 4.44 8.05
N GLN A 59 4.07 3.73 8.50
CA GLN A 59 4.41 2.39 7.99
C GLN A 59 3.30 1.38 8.26
N ASN A 60 2.76 1.37 9.48
CA ASN A 60 1.64 0.50 9.83
C ASN A 60 0.38 0.83 9.01
N ALA A 61 0.07 2.11 8.83
CA ALA A 61 -1.05 2.54 7.99
C ALA A 61 -0.89 2.08 6.53
N LEU A 62 0.33 2.19 5.97
CA LEU A 62 0.62 1.69 4.63
C LEU A 62 0.49 0.16 4.55
N HIS A 63 0.99 -0.56 5.56
CA HIS A 63 0.86 -2.01 5.63
C HIS A 63 -0.61 -2.47 5.62
N LEU A 64 -1.44 -1.88 6.48
CA LEU A 64 -2.87 -2.16 6.54
C LEU A 64 -3.59 -1.82 5.22
N ALA A 65 -3.24 -0.69 4.60
CA ALA A 65 -3.80 -0.28 3.31
C ALA A 65 -3.42 -1.27 2.18
N CYS A 66 -2.18 -1.77 2.16
CA CYS A 66 -1.73 -2.82 1.24
C CYS A 66 -2.50 -4.13 1.45
N GLN A 67 -2.68 -4.56 2.70
CA GLN A 67 -3.43 -5.78 3.01
C GLN A 67 -4.88 -5.68 2.53
N GLU A 68 -5.56 -4.57 2.85
CA GLU A 68 -6.95 -4.35 2.45
C GLU A 68 -7.09 -4.23 0.93
N PHE A 69 -6.15 -3.54 0.28
CA PHE A 69 -6.08 -3.46 -1.17
C PHE A 69 -6.06 -4.85 -1.82
N TRP A 70 -5.17 -5.73 -1.37
CA TRP A 70 -5.05 -7.08 -1.91
C TRP A 70 -6.25 -7.95 -1.57
N ARG A 71 -6.80 -7.84 -0.35
CA ARG A 71 -8.02 -8.55 0.03
C ARG A 71 -9.17 -8.22 -0.91
N ILE A 72 -9.38 -6.94 -1.21
CA ILE A 72 -10.45 -6.47 -2.12
C ILE A 72 -10.16 -6.93 -3.56
N HIS A 73 -8.90 -6.89 -4.01
CA HIS A 73 -8.54 -7.36 -5.36
C HIS A 73 -8.72 -8.88 -5.51
N GLN A 74 -8.42 -9.66 -4.47
CA GLN A 74 -8.66 -11.09 -4.46
C GLN A 74 -10.17 -11.41 -4.45
N GLU A 75 -10.93 -10.73 -3.59
CA GLU A 75 -12.39 -10.92 -3.46
C GLU A 75 -13.15 -10.54 -4.73
N LEU A 76 -12.79 -9.41 -5.35
CA LEU A 76 -13.55 -8.85 -6.47
C LEU A 76 -13.02 -9.29 -7.83
N LEU A 77 -11.70 -9.38 -7.99
CA LEU A 77 -11.04 -9.60 -9.28
C LEU A 77 -10.30 -10.94 -9.37
N CYS A 78 -10.24 -11.72 -8.28
CA CYS A 78 -9.42 -12.94 -8.16
C CYS A 78 -7.95 -12.69 -8.53
N CYS A 79 -7.45 -11.49 -8.24
CA CYS A 79 -6.03 -11.18 -8.39
C CYS A 79 -5.31 -11.57 -7.10
N ASP A 80 -4.39 -12.53 -7.19
CA ASP A 80 -3.52 -12.87 -6.08
C ASP A 80 -2.46 -11.77 -5.85
N PRO A 81 -2.07 -11.52 -4.59
CA PRO A 81 -0.93 -10.68 -4.31
C PRO A 81 0.32 -11.27 -4.97
N PRO A 82 1.29 -10.44 -5.39
CA PRO A 82 2.56 -10.94 -5.89
C PRO A 82 3.16 -11.87 -4.83
N VAL A 83 3.62 -13.06 -5.25
CA VAL A 83 4.36 -13.97 -4.37
C VAL A 83 5.48 -13.16 -3.74
N SER A 84 5.41 -12.99 -2.43
CA SER A 84 6.33 -12.13 -1.71
C SER A 84 7.75 -12.61 -1.98
N ALA A 85 8.54 -11.86 -2.75
CA ALA A 85 9.94 -12.17 -3.02
C ALA A 85 10.79 -12.16 -1.73
N TYR A 86 10.20 -11.77 -0.60
CA TYR A 86 10.79 -11.76 0.75
C TYR A 86 10.68 -13.10 1.49
N GLY A 87 10.45 -14.22 0.80
CA GLY A 87 10.27 -15.54 1.43
C GLY A 87 10.93 -16.75 0.75
N ALA A 88 11.73 -16.58 -0.32
CA ALA A 88 12.52 -17.69 -0.88
C ALA A 88 13.93 -17.70 -0.26
N GLY A 89 13.96 -17.87 1.06
CA GLY A 89 15.17 -17.87 1.87
C GLY A 89 15.02 -18.73 3.10
N GLN A 90 14.47 -19.95 2.95
CA GLN A 90 14.61 -20.99 3.96
C GLN A 90 15.21 -22.24 3.33
N GLY A 91 16.44 -22.53 3.75
CA GLY A 91 16.92 -23.89 3.96
C GLY A 91 17.50 -24.59 2.75
N GLY A 92 18.78 -24.36 2.51
CA GLY A 92 19.63 -25.47 2.09
C GLY A 92 19.67 -26.51 3.21
N GLN A 93 19.18 -27.71 2.92
CA GLN A 93 19.85 -29.01 3.09
C GLN A 93 18.88 -30.12 2.72
#